data_AF-A0A3B1B6P4-F1
#
_entry.id   AF-A0A3B1B6P4-F1
#
_cell.length_a   1.000
_cell.length_b   1.000
_cell.length_c   1.000
_cell.angle_alpha   90.00
_cell.angle_beta   90.00
_cell.angle_gamma   90.00
#
_symmetry.space_group_name_H-M   'P 1'
#
loop_
_entity.id
_entity.type
_entity.pdbx_description
1 polymer ?
#
loop_
_entity_poly.entity_id
_entity_poly.type
_entity_poly.pdbx_seq_one_letter_code
_entity_poly.pdbx_strand_id
1 'polypeptide(L)'
;MSISDSYFSRSKPAQLLNNWLHPFKYSATIMLNKESLNIEWTQRAENELLKRKSAIVIELQLYFACMVRKRLLFHNETDLAHSNVNKSFAVCFRTVQSNVCAPSSQPKQQANQTELTSQAALKMHPTKLQFDYENDNWCGEYLL
;
A
#
# COMPACT_ATOMS: atom_id res chain seq x y z
N MET A 1 -21.10 54.36 -18.10
CA MET A 1 -19.66 54.03 -18.03
C MET A 1 -19.45 53.35 -16.68
N SER A 2 -19.50 52.01 -16.61
CA SER A 2 -18.36 51.07 -16.64
C SER A 2 -17.27 51.52 -15.65
N ILE A 3 -16.87 50.73 -14.65
CA ILE A 3 -16.14 49.47 -14.83
C ILE A 3 -16.41 48.49 -13.68
N SER A 4 -16.81 47.28 -14.05
CA SER A 4 -16.62 46.05 -13.28
C SER A 4 -15.28 45.45 -13.67
N ASP A 5 -14.34 45.26 -12.74
CA ASP A 5 -13.15 44.45 -12.98
C ASP A 5 -13.15 43.21 -12.09
N SER A 6 -13.38 42.11 -12.79
CA SER A 6 -13.58 40.75 -12.33
C SER A 6 -12.28 39.96 -12.21
N TYR A 7 -12.18 39.19 -11.12
CA TYR A 7 -11.76 37.78 -11.09
C TYR A 7 -10.51 37.38 -11.88
N PHE A 8 -9.33 37.64 -11.32
CA PHE A 8 -8.15 36.84 -11.66
C PHE A 8 -8.20 35.47 -10.96
N SER A 9 -8.76 34.46 -11.64
CA SER A 9 -8.50 33.05 -11.35
C SER A 9 -7.27 32.57 -12.14
N ARG A 10 -6.08 32.73 -11.56
CA ARG A 10 -4.82 32.17 -12.10
C ARG A 10 -4.05 31.45 -10.99
N SER A 11 -4.44 30.21 -10.70
CA SER A 11 -3.73 29.36 -9.73
C SER A 11 -3.67 27.88 -10.17
N LYS A 12 -3.49 27.60 -11.47
CA LYS A 12 -3.39 26.22 -11.99
C LYS A 12 -1.99 25.67 -12.33
N PRO A 13 -0.92 26.46 -12.64
CA PRO A 13 0.35 25.85 -13.05
C PRO A 13 1.17 25.30 -11.88
N ALA A 14 1.23 25.99 -10.74
CA ALA A 14 2.02 25.55 -9.58
C ALA A 14 1.46 24.29 -8.90
N GLN A 15 0.13 24.11 -8.91
CA GLN A 15 -0.54 22.93 -8.35
C GLN A 15 -0.27 21.67 -9.17
N LEU A 16 -0.16 21.79 -10.50
CA LEU A 16 0.17 20.67 -11.38
C LEU A 16 1.60 20.19 -11.17
N LEU A 17 2.55 21.11 -11.01
CA LEU A 17 3.93 20.79 -10.64
C LEU A 17 4.02 20.13 -9.27
N ASN A 18 3.30 20.62 -8.26
CA ASN A 18 3.33 20.01 -6.93
C ASN A 18 2.68 18.61 -6.92
N ASN A 19 1.59 18.40 -7.66
CA ASN A 19 0.97 17.07 -7.80
C ASN A 19 1.88 16.07 -8.53
N TRP A 20 2.81 16.56 -9.36
CA TRP A 20 3.80 15.73 -10.04
C TRP A 20 4.99 15.39 -9.13
N LEU A 21 5.39 16.34 -8.27
CA LEU A 21 6.47 16.15 -7.30
C LEU A 21 6.04 15.32 -6.07
N HIS A 22 4.77 15.39 -5.67
CA HIS A 22 4.21 14.68 -4.51
C HIS A 22 2.85 14.06 -4.85
N PRO A 23 2.82 12.88 -5.51
CA PRO A 23 1.59 12.26 -5.98
C PRO A 23 0.72 11.67 -4.84
N PHE A 24 1.32 11.42 -3.68
CA PHE A 24 0.67 10.85 -2.50
C PHE A 24 -0.04 11.94 -1.69
N LYS A 25 -1.32 12.14 -1.95
CA LYS A 25 -2.15 13.21 -1.35
C LYS A 25 -2.80 12.82 -0.03
N TYR A 26 -2.97 11.52 0.19
CA TYR A 26 -3.68 10.98 1.34
C TYR A 26 -2.70 10.25 2.22
N SER A 27 -2.93 10.33 3.53
CA SER A 27 -2.10 9.66 4.51
C SER A 27 -2.89 9.23 5.75
N ALA A 28 -2.45 8.14 6.37
CA ALA A 28 -2.93 7.68 7.66
C ALA A 28 -1.80 7.01 8.45
N THR A 29 -1.89 7.01 9.77
CA THR A 29 -0.97 6.27 10.63
C THR A 29 -1.78 5.27 11.46
N ILE A 30 -1.35 4.02 11.47
CA ILE A 30 -1.97 2.96 12.26
C ILE A 30 -0.93 2.26 13.13
N MET A 31 -1.41 1.54 14.15
CA MET A 31 -0.61 0.56 14.88
C MET A 31 -0.76 -0.81 14.20
N LEU A 32 0.35 -1.34 13.69
CA LEU A 32 0.43 -2.67 13.12
C LEU A 32 1.41 -3.50 13.95
N ASN A 33 0.95 -4.58 14.57
CA ASN A 33 1.76 -5.43 15.46
C ASN A 33 2.50 -4.66 16.58
N LYS A 34 1.87 -3.61 17.14
CA LYS A 34 2.41 -2.70 18.17
C LYS A 34 3.48 -1.71 17.68
N GLU A 35 3.75 -1.66 16.39
CA GLU A 35 4.63 -0.67 15.76
C GLU A 35 3.82 0.30 14.90
N SER A 36 4.32 1.52 14.69
CA SER A 36 3.62 2.51 13.87
C SER A 36 3.92 2.32 12.38
N LEU A 37 2.87 2.33 11.56
CA LEU A 37 2.97 2.29 10.11
C LEU A 37 2.37 3.56 9.52
N ASN A 38 3.19 4.32 8.79
CA ASN A 38 2.73 5.45 7.99
C ASN A 38 2.29 4.99 6.61
N ILE A 39 1.07 5.30 6.23
CA ILE A 39 0.48 4.86 4.97
C ILE A 39 0.20 6.09 4.14
N GLU A 40 0.63 6.10 2.89
CA GLU A 40 0.34 7.16 1.94
C GLU A 40 -0.19 6.58 0.62
N TRP A 41 -1.16 7.26 0.01
CA TRP A 41 -1.70 6.83 -1.28
C TRP A 41 -2.09 8.01 -2.15
N THR A 42 -2.16 7.75 -3.45
CA THR A 42 -2.45 8.78 -4.45
C THR A 42 -3.96 9.05 -4.54
N GLN A 43 -4.30 10.14 -5.26
CA GLN A 43 -5.69 10.39 -5.65
C GLN A 43 -6.31 9.28 -6.50
N ARG A 44 -5.51 8.59 -7.34
CA ARG A 44 -6.03 7.52 -8.20
C ARG A 44 -6.44 6.32 -7.35
N ALA A 45 -5.60 5.93 -6.41
CA ALA A 45 -5.92 4.89 -5.43
C ALA A 45 -7.17 5.24 -4.63
N GLU A 46 -7.28 6.47 -4.12
CA GLU A 46 -8.47 6.91 -3.37
C GLU A 46 -9.74 6.78 -4.22
N ASN A 47 -9.70 7.26 -5.46
CA ASN A 47 -10.85 7.18 -6.36
C ASN A 47 -11.27 5.73 -6.61
N GLU A 48 -10.31 4.81 -6.72
CA GLU A 48 -10.62 3.40 -6.91
C GLU A 48 -11.14 2.76 -5.63
N LEU A 49 -10.57 3.06 -4.45
CA LEU A 49 -11.08 2.61 -3.16
C LEU A 49 -12.55 3.01 -2.95
N LEU A 50 -12.94 4.22 -3.33
CA LEU A 50 -14.31 4.72 -3.16
C LEU A 50 -15.35 4.06 -4.08
N LYS A 51 -14.94 3.52 -5.23
CA LYS A 51 -15.85 2.80 -6.14
C LYS A 51 -16.16 1.39 -5.65
N ARG A 52 -15.32 0.84 -4.78
CA ARG A 52 -15.41 -0.55 -4.35
C ARG A 52 -16.52 -0.73 -3.34
N LYS A 53 -17.21 -1.86 -3.43
CA LYS A 53 -18.29 -2.25 -2.51
C LYS A 53 -17.76 -2.88 -1.22
N SER A 54 -16.56 -3.46 -1.28
CA SER A 54 -15.89 -4.14 -0.18
C SER A 54 -14.48 -3.59 0.02
N ALA A 55 -14.03 -3.64 1.26
CA ALA A 55 -12.69 -3.23 1.64
C ALA A 55 -11.65 -4.19 1.04
N ILE A 56 -10.49 -3.67 0.67
CA ILE A 56 -9.33 -4.51 0.29
C ILE A 56 -8.39 -4.70 1.47
N VAL A 57 -7.67 -5.83 1.47
CA VAL A 57 -6.57 -6.04 2.40
C VAL A 57 -5.25 -5.96 1.65
N ILE A 58 -4.42 -5.02 2.06
CA ILE A 58 -3.06 -4.84 1.56
C ILE A 58 -2.13 -5.66 2.46
N GLU A 59 -1.58 -6.73 1.91
CA GLU A 59 -0.64 -7.60 2.60
C GLU A 59 0.80 -7.22 2.25
N LEU A 60 1.55 -6.81 3.27
CA LEU A 60 2.99 -6.58 3.20
C LEU A 60 3.70 -7.87 3.60
N GLN A 61 4.46 -8.45 2.67
CA GLN A 61 5.21 -9.67 2.93
C GLN A 61 6.71 -9.42 2.85
N LEU A 62 7.41 -9.73 3.94
CA LEU A 62 8.84 -9.94 3.89
C LEU A 62 9.10 -11.43 3.60
N TYR A 63 9.52 -11.73 2.38
CA TYR A 63 9.62 -13.08 1.84
C TYR A 63 11.06 -13.58 1.81
N PHE A 64 11.34 -14.59 2.62
CA PHE A 64 12.60 -15.30 2.74
C PHE A 64 12.60 -16.55 1.85
N ALA A 65 13.20 -16.45 0.67
CA ALA A 65 13.56 -17.60 -0.17
C ALA A 65 15.09 -17.62 -0.37
N CYS A 66 15.60 -18.03 -1.55
CA CYS A 66 17.04 -17.88 -1.88
C CYS A 66 17.59 -16.47 -1.61
N MET A 67 16.74 -15.46 -1.74
CA MET A 67 17.03 -14.07 -1.41
C MET A 67 15.83 -13.48 -0.69
N VAL A 68 16.09 -12.51 0.19
CA VAL A 68 15.05 -11.73 0.86
C VAL A 68 14.39 -10.80 -0.17
N ARG A 69 13.06 -10.80 -0.21
CA ARG A 69 12.27 -9.94 -1.11
C ARG A 69 11.13 -9.29 -0.34
N LYS A 70 10.86 -8.04 -0.65
CA LYS A 70 9.64 -7.35 -0.23
C LYS A 70 8.56 -7.61 -1.27
N ARG A 71 7.33 -7.91 -0.83
CA ARG A 71 6.17 -8.05 -1.72
C ARG A 71 4.98 -7.31 -1.14
N LEU A 72 4.19 -6.75 -2.04
CA LEU A 72 2.91 -6.14 -1.72
C LEU A 72 1.84 -6.92 -2.48
N LEU A 73 0.86 -7.45 -1.77
CA LEU A 73 -0.25 -8.20 -2.34
C LEU A 73 -1.55 -7.48 -1.97
N PHE A 74 -2.53 -7.52 -2.87
CA PHE A 74 -3.82 -6.88 -2.69
C PHE A 74 -4.91 -7.93 -2.78
N HIS A 75 -5.63 -8.12 -1.69
CA HIS A 75 -6.66 -9.14 -1.55
C HIS A 75 -8.04 -8.50 -1.49
N ASN A 76 -9.02 -9.14 -2.13
CA ASN A 76 -10.43 -8.79 -1.95
C ASN A 76 -10.99 -9.40 -0.67
N GLU A 77 -10.51 -10.59 -0.31
CA GLU A 77 -10.92 -11.36 0.87
C GLU A 77 -9.70 -12.10 1.40
N THR A 78 -9.56 -12.18 2.73
CA THR A 78 -8.48 -12.91 3.38
C THR A 78 -8.85 -13.25 4.82
N ASP A 79 -8.38 -14.40 5.29
CA ASP A 79 -8.52 -14.84 6.68
C ASP A 79 -7.37 -14.33 7.56
N LEU A 80 -6.42 -13.58 6.99
CA LEU A 80 -5.29 -13.01 7.73
C LEU A 80 -5.78 -11.96 8.72
N ALA A 81 -5.21 -11.98 9.93
CA ALA A 81 -5.40 -10.89 10.88
C ALA A 81 -4.87 -9.58 10.29
N HIS A 82 -5.72 -8.55 10.28
CA HIS A 82 -5.43 -7.25 9.67
C HIS A 82 -5.92 -6.10 10.54
N SER A 83 -5.26 -4.96 10.40
CA SER A 83 -5.66 -3.70 11.02
C SER A 83 -6.40 -2.86 9.99
N ASN A 84 -7.65 -2.50 10.29
CA ASN A 84 -8.43 -1.58 9.46
C ASN A 84 -7.79 -0.20 9.48
N VAL A 85 -7.53 0.37 8.30
CA VAL A 85 -7.05 1.76 8.17
C VAL A 85 -8.25 2.69 8.06
N ASN A 86 -9.22 2.31 7.25
CA ASN A 86 -10.53 2.95 7.16
C ASN A 86 -11.57 1.92 6.70
N LYS A 87 -12.73 2.40 6.21
CA LYS A 87 -13.81 1.52 5.72
C LYS A 87 -13.51 0.86 4.37
N SER A 88 -12.55 1.38 3.61
CA SER A 88 -12.25 0.98 2.24
C SER A 88 -11.04 0.06 2.14
N PHE A 89 -10.16 0.05 3.15
CA PHE A 89 -9.04 -0.89 3.18
C PHE A 89 -8.48 -1.16 4.57
N ALA A 90 -7.81 -2.30 4.66
CA ALA A 90 -7.05 -2.77 5.81
C ALA A 90 -5.64 -3.18 5.40
N VAL A 91 -4.77 -3.35 6.39
CA VAL A 91 -3.37 -3.73 6.18
C VAL A 91 -3.00 -4.90 7.09
N CYS A 92 -2.25 -5.86 6.56
CA CYS A 92 -1.57 -6.88 7.37
C CYS A 92 -0.10 -6.96 6.96
N PHE A 93 0.73 -7.43 7.89
CA PHE A 93 2.14 -7.69 7.65
C PHE A 93 2.50 -9.07 8.15
N ARG A 94 3.23 -9.83 7.33
CA ARG A 94 3.78 -11.12 7.73
C ARG A 94 5.16 -11.34 7.16
N THR A 95 5.97 -12.03 7.93
CA THR A 95 7.25 -12.55 7.47
C THR A 95 7.05 -14.00 7.06
N VAL A 96 7.36 -14.33 5.81
CA VAL A 96 7.14 -15.67 5.26
C VAL A 96 8.41 -16.25 4.70
N GLN A 97 8.57 -17.56 4.82
CA GLN A 97 9.65 -18.30 4.18
C GLN A 97 9.10 -19.36 3.22
N SER A 98 9.91 -19.72 2.24
CA SER A 98 9.66 -20.86 1.36
C SER A 98 10.91 -21.68 1.17
N ASN A 99 10.75 -23.00 1.22
CA ASN A 99 11.82 -23.97 0.98
C ASN A 99 12.09 -24.17 -0.52
N VAL A 100 11.26 -23.58 -1.40
CA VAL A 100 11.37 -23.74 -2.85
C VAL A 100 11.82 -22.44 -3.49
N CYS A 101 13.02 -22.47 -4.05
CA CYS A 101 13.56 -21.40 -4.85
C CYS A 101 13.17 -21.59 -6.32
N ALA A 102 12.02 -21.05 -6.72
CA ALA A 102 11.59 -21.02 -8.12
C ALA A 102 11.39 -19.57 -8.59
N PRO A 103 11.65 -19.26 -9.88
CA PRO A 103 11.41 -17.94 -10.45
C PRO A 103 9.94 -17.53 -10.29
N SER A 104 9.71 -16.25 -10.01
CA SER A 104 8.50 -15.67 -9.40
C SER A 104 7.24 -15.61 -10.26
N SER A 105 7.18 -16.34 -11.37
CA SER A 105 6.06 -16.25 -12.35
C SER A 105 4.94 -17.28 -12.12
N GLN A 106 4.98 -18.08 -11.04
CA GLN A 106 4.02 -19.18 -10.83
C GLN A 106 3.10 -18.93 -9.62
N PRO A 107 1.77 -18.79 -9.83
CA PRO A 107 0.77 -18.58 -8.75
C PRO A 107 0.76 -19.69 -7.69
N LYS A 108 1.15 -20.91 -8.05
CA LYS A 108 1.19 -22.07 -7.13
C LYS A 108 2.22 -21.94 -5.99
N GLN A 109 3.10 -20.94 -6.01
CA GLN A 109 4.11 -20.74 -4.97
C GLN A 109 3.55 -20.23 -3.63
N GLN A 110 2.36 -19.63 -3.59
CA GLN A 110 1.74 -19.19 -2.34
C GLN A 110 1.41 -20.36 -1.40
N ALA A 111 1.16 -21.56 -1.93
CA ALA A 111 0.76 -22.73 -1.13
C ALA A 111 1.87 -23.31 -0.24
N ASN A 112 3.15 -23.05 -0.54
CA ASN A 112 4.29 -23.64 0.18
C ASN A 112 4.99 -22.61 1.10
N GLN A 113 4.30 -21.55 1.47
CA GLN A 113 4.84 -20.52 2.36
C GLN A 113 4.50 -20.87 3.81
N THR A 114 5.48 -20.74 4.70
CA THR A 114 5.26 -20.81 6.14
C THR A 114 5.58 -19.47 6.77
N GLU A 115 4.81 -19.07 7.76
CA GLU A 115 5.07 -17.85 8.51
C GLU A 115 6.26 -18.05 9.45
N LEU A 116 7.16 -17.06 9.46
CA LEU A 116 8.31 -17.01 10.35
C LEU A 116 7.92 -16.31 11.65
N THR A 117 7.91 -17.07 12.74
CA THR A 117 7.53 -16.60 14.08
C THR A 117 8.72 -16.42 15.03
N SER A 118 9.96 -16.48 14.51
CA SER A 118 11.17 -16.25 15.31
C SER A 118 11.20 -14.82 15.87
N GLN A 119 11.84 -14.62 17.03
CA GLN A 119 11.93 -13.29 17.65
C GLN A 119 12.57 -12.25 16.72
N ALA A 120 13.52 -12.65 15.88
CA ALA A 120 14.13 -11.75 14.90
C ALA A 120 13.14 -11.36 13.80
N ALA A 121 12.33 -12.31 13.31
CA ALA A 121 11.30 -12.03 12.31
C ALA A 121 10.19 -11.13 12.86
N LEU A 122 9.81 -11.31 14.13
CA LEU A 122 8.81 -10.46 14.80
C LEU A 122 9.28 -9.02 15.03
N LYS A 123 10.59 -8.77 15.05
CA LYS A 123 11.16 -7.41 15.15
C LYS A 123 11.19 -6.68 13.81
N MET A 124 11.10 -7.39 12.69
CA MET A 124 11.02 -6.78 11.37
C MET A 124 9.62 -6.23 11.19
N HIS A 125 9.47 -4.92 11.08
CA HIS A 125 8.18 -4.26 10.95
C HIS A 125 8.25 -3.18 9.87
N PRO A 126 7.19 -2.98 9.08
CA PRO A 126 7.15 -1.92 8.10
C PRO A 126 6.91 -0.57 8.79
N THR A 127 7.65 0.45 8.36
CA THR A 127 7.55 1.82 8.88
C THR A 127 6.76 2.73 7.94
N LYS A 128 6.78 2.43 6.63
CA LYS A 128 6.05 3.19 5.61
C LYS A 128 5.46 2.29 4.53
N LEU A 129 4.21 2.53 4.14
CA LEU A 129 3.54 1.95 2.97
C LEU A 129 3.15 3.08 2.01
N GLN A 130 3.49 2.92 0.74
CA GLN A 130 3.05 3.80 -0.35
C GLN A 130 2.38 2.96 -1.43
N PHE A 131 1.14 3.31 -1.82
CA PHE A 131 0.44 2.56 -2.87
C PHE A 131 -0.38 3.45 -3.81
N ASP A 132 -0.66 2.90 -4.99
CA ASP A 132 -1.34 3.56 -6.09
C ASP A 132 -2.21 2.55 -6.87
N TYR A 133 -3.03 3.08 -7.78
CA TYR A 133 -3.79 2.32 -8.76
C TYR A 133 -3.48 2.87 -10.16
N GLU A 134 -2.76 2.09 -10.96
CA GLU A 134 -2.32 2.44 -12.31
C GLU A 134 -2.55 1.29 -13.28
N ASN A 135 -2.97 1.60 -14.52
CA ASN A 135 -3.23 0.61 -15.57
C ASN A 135 -4.13 -0.54 -15.10
N ASP A 136 -5.22 -0.20 -14.41
CA ASP A 136 -6.18 -1.15 -13.83
C ASP A 136 -5.59 -2.17 -12.84
N ASN A 137 -4.45 -1.83 -12.22
CA ASN A 137 -3.78 -2.67 -11.25
C ASN A 137 -3.33 -1.89 -10.02
N TRP A 138 -3.39 -2.56 -8.86
CA TRP A 138 -2.81 -2.05 -7.63
C TRP A 138 -1.29 -2.20 -7.66
N CYS A 139 -0.59 -1.15 -7.27
CA CYS A 139 0.86 -1.14 -7.19
C CYS A 139 1.32 -0.36 -5.96
N GLY A 140 2.56 -0.57 -5.54
CA GLY A 140 3.11 0.12 -4.38
C GLY A 140 4.36 -0.53 -3.85
N GLU A 141 4.88 0.07 -2.79
CA GLU A 141 6.06 -0.38 -2.08
C GLU A 141 5.96 -0.04 -0.60
N TYR A 142 6.85 -0.63 0.19
CA TYR A 142 6.95 -0.34 1.61
C TYR A 142 8.40 -0.33 2.09
N LEU A 143 8.64 0.37 3.20
CA LEU A 143 9.91 0.43 3.92
C LEU A 143 9.79 -0.37 5.24
N LEU A 144 10.89 -1.00 5.63
CA LEU A 144 11.07 -1.64 6.94
C LEU A 144 11.67 -0.63 7.95
#